data_AF-A0A444MMW1-F1
#
_entry.id   AF-A0A444MMW1-F1
#
_cell.length_a   1.000
_cell.length_b   1.000
_cell.length_c   1.000
_cell.angle_alpha   90.00
_cell.angle_beta   90.00
_cell.angle_gamma   90.00
#
_symmetry.space_group_name_H-M   'P 1'
#
loop_
_entity.id
_entity.type
_entity.pdbx_description
1 polymer ?
#
loop_
_entity_poly.entity_id
_entity_poly.type
_entity_poly.pdbx_seq_one_letter_code
_entity_poly.pdbx_strand_id
1 'polypeptide(L)' 'MRTITVQGSPEGMTAIMVSKSEEYHDHDIVTLQSADGNQSVEKTIFRVVDAGEDKWELQFE' A
#
# COMPACT_ATOMS: atom_id res chain seq x y z
N MET A 1 11.67 -5.76 -2.49
CA MET A 1 10.35 -5.48 -3.08
C MET A 1 9.31 -5.91 -2.06
N ARG A 2 8.45 -5.01 -1.60
CA ARG A 2 7.49 -5.27 -0.51
C ARG A 2 6.12 -5.58 -1.08
N THR A 3 5.47 -6.63 -0.58
CA THR A 3 4.13 -7.03 -1.00
C THR A 3 3.13 -6.75 0.12
N ILE A 4 2.07 -6.04 -0.19
CA ILE A 4 0.99 -5.69 0.73
C ILE A 4 -0.28 -6.38 0.26
N THR A 5 -0.85 -7.24 1.11
CA THR A 5 -2.12 -7.90 0.81
C THR A 5 -3.30 -6.98 1.10
N VAL A 6 -4.18 -6.81 0.13
CA VAL A 6 -5.31 -5.88 0.19
C VAL A 6 -6.64 -6.60 -0.06
N GLN A 7 -7.72 -6.09 0.52
CA GLN A 7 -9.08 -6.62 0.30
C GLN A 7 -9.69 -5.96 -0.93
N GLY A 8 -10.05 -6.74 -1.95
CA GLY A 8 -10.61 -6.25 -3.21
C GLY A 8 -9.59 -6.17 -4.35
N SER A 9 -9.89 -5.36 -5.37
CA SER A 9 -9.03 -5.22 -6.56
C SER A 9 -7.88 -4.23 -6.30
N PRO A 10 -6.61 -4.65 -6.44
CA PRO A 10 -5.45 -3.78 -6.24
C PRO A 10 -5.32 -2.62 -7.23
N GLU A 11 -5.80 -2.79 -8.47
CA GLU A 11 -5.61 -1.80 -9.55
C GLU A 11 -6.28 -0.46 -9.23
N GLY A 12 -7.52 -0.53 -8.72
CA GLY A 12 -8.33 0.64 -8.40
C GLY A 12 -8.02 1.32 -7.06
N MET A 13 -7.02 0.84 -6.31
CA MET A 13 -6.67 1.42 -5.02
C MET A 13 -5.84 2.69 -5.20
N THR A 14 -6.33 3.80 -4.63
CA THR A 14 -5.62 5.08 -4.56
C THR A 14 -5.00 5.31 -3.18
N ALA A 15 -5.45 4.59 -2.16
CA ALA A 15 -4.86 4.63 -0.83
C ALA A 15 -5.08 3.32 -0.06
N ILE A 16 -4.14 2.97 0.82
CA ILE A 16 -4.28 1.86 1.77
C ILE A 16 -3.71 2.21 3.13
N MET A 17 -4.19 1.51 4.16
CA MET A 17 -3.70 1.61 5.52
C MET A 17 -2.76 0.45 5.83
N VAL A 18 -1.56 0.76 6.32
CA VAL A 18 -0.56 -0.25 6.75
C VAL A 18 -0.10 0.03 8.18
N SER A 19 0.44 -0.97 8.86
CA SER A 19 1.00 -0.79 10.20
C SER A 19 2.31 0.00 10.16
N LYS A 20 2.57 0.81 11.20
CA LYS A 20 3.88 1.48 11.40
C LYS A 20 5.01 0.53 11.81
N SER A 21 4.82 -0.78 11.70
CA SER A 21 5.87 -1.77 11.92
C SER A 21 6.97 -1.71 10.85
N GLU A 22 6.67 -1.10 9.72
CA GLU A 22 7.60 -0.89 8.62
C GLU A 22 7.65 0.60 8.24
N GLU A 23 8.83 1.04 7.82
CA GLU A 23 9.06 2.39 7.31
C GLU A 23 8.86 2.42 5.79
N TYR A 24 7.94 3.24 5.32
CA TYR A 24 7.69 3.50 3.90
C TYR A 24 8.08 4.93 3.56
N HIS A 25 8.55 5.16 2.34
CA HIS A 25 8.91 6.48 1.84
C HIS A 25 8.15 6.82 0.57
N ASP A 26 8.02 8.11 0.31
CA ASP A 26 7.51 8.59 -0.98
C ASP A 26 8.41 8.06 -2.10
N HIS A 27 7.80 7.68 -3.22
CA HIS A 27 8.41 7.05 -4.39
C HIS A 27 8.90 5.61 -4.19
N ASP A 28 8.67 4.99 -3.03
CA ASP A 28 8.87 3.54 -2.88
C ASP A 28 7.88 2.78 -3.78
N ILE A 29 8.36 1.70 -4.41
CA ILE A 29 7.51 0.80 -5.19
C ILE A 29 7.10 -0.38 -4.30
N VAL A 30 5.79 -0.58 -4.20
CA VAL A 30 5.18 -1.71 -3.49
C VAL A 30 4.31 -2.53 -4.42
N THR A 31 4.23 -3.83 -4.19
CA THR A 31 3.30 -4.72 -4.87
C THR A 31 2.03 -4.83 -4.03
N LEU A 32 0.89 -4.38 -4.55
CA LEU A 32 -0.40 -4.66 -3.95
C LEU A 32 -0.91 -5.99 -4.50
N GLN A 33 -1.24 -6.93 -3.62
CA GLN A 33 -1.78 -8.23 -3.99
C GLN A 33 -3.18 -8.40 -3.40
N SER A 34 -4.14 -8.83 -4.20
CA SER A 34 -5.47 -9.16 -3.69
C SER A 34 -5.40 -10.35 -2.73
N ALA A 35 -6.22 -10.34 -1.69
CA ALA A 35 -6.28 -11.44 -0.71
C ALA A 35 -6.64 -12.80 -1.33
N ASP A 36 -7.29 -12.83 -2.49
CA ASP A 36 -7.58 -14.07 -3.23
C ASP A 36 -6.39 -14.57 -4.09
N GLY A 37 -5.33 -13.78 -4.19
CA GLY A 37 -4.12 -14.06 -4.97
C GLY A 37 -4.27 -13.92 -6.48
N ASN A 38 -5.45 -13.56 -7.00
CA ASN A 38 -5.73 -13.54 -8.45
C ASN A 38 -5.22 -12.27 -9.14
N GLN A 39 -5.03 -11.19 -8.39
CA GLN A 39 -4.60 -9.90 -8.92
C GLN A 39 -3.42 -9.35 -8.12
N SER A 40 -2.45 -8.78 -8.83
CA SER A 40 -1.39 -8.00 -8.22
C SER A 40 -0.98 -6.86 -9.14
N VAL A 41 -0.62 -5.72 -8.55
CA VAL A 41 -0.13 -4.55 -9.29
C VAL A 41 1.01 -3.91 -8.52
N GLU A 42 2.00 -3.40 -9.25
CA GLU A 42 3.03 -2.55 -8.65
C GLU A 42 2.53 -1.10 -8.64
N LYS A 43 2.62 -0.45 -7.47
CA LYS A 43 2.29 0.96 -7.31
C LYS A 43 3.43 1.71 -6.65
N THR A 44 3.67 2.90 -7.16
CA THR A 44 4.58 3.87 -6.56
C THR A 44 3.82 4.64 -5.50
N ILE A 45 4.36 4.70 -4.29
CA ILE A 45 3.82 5.51 -3.21
C ILE A 45 3.98 6.99 -3.60
N PHE A 46 2.88 7.69 -3.79
CA PHE A 46 2.87 9.14 -4.01
C PHE A 46 3.18 9.89 -2.71
N ARG A 47 2.56 9.45 -1.61
CA ARG A 47 2.72 10.08 -0.30
C ARG A 47 2.46 9.10 0.84
N VAL A 48 3.28 9.18 1.87
CA VAL A 48 3.03 8.54 3.18
C VAL A 48 2.44 9.57 4.15
N VAL A 49 1.32 9.23 4.78
CA VAL A 49 0.64 10.09 5.76
C VAL A 49 0.56 9.38 7.10
N ASP A 50 0.83 10.11 8.18
CA ASP A 50 0.53 9.64 9.54
C ASP A 50 -0.99 9.60 9.75
N ALA A 51 -1.54 8.40 9.85
CA ALA A 51 -2.98 8.17 9.93
C ALA A 51 -3.42 7.71 11.34
N GLY A 52 -2.60 7.95 12.36
CA GLY A 52 -2.89 7.65 13.76
C GLY A 52 -1.75 6.92 14.45
N GLU A 53 -1.99 6.47 15.68
CA GLU A 53 -0.94 5.96 16.58
C GLU A 53 -0.09 4.85 15.94
N ASP A 54 -0.74 3.88 15.28
CA ASP A 54 -0.07 2.67 14.76
C ASP A 54 -0.18 2.46 13.24
N LYS A 55 -0.67 3.45 12.48
CA LYS A 55 -0.89 3.27 11.04
C LYS A 55 -0.28 4.37 10.17
N TRP A 56 0.27 3.94 9.04
CA TRP A 56 0.52 4.79 7.89
C TRP A 56 -0.62 4.67 6.90
N GLU A 57 -0.97 5.77 6.24
CA GLU A 57 -1.74 5.75 5.00
C GLU A 57 -0.77 5.93 3.83
N LEU A 58 -0.74 4.96 2.93
CA LEU A 58 0.02 5.01 1.69
C LEU A 58 -0.92 5.46 0.59
N GLN A 59 -0.65 6.60 -0.02
CA GLN A 59 -1.40 7.12 -1.16
C GLN A 59 -0.63 6.80 -2.45
N PHE A 60 -1.36 6.45 -3.50
CA PHE A 60 -0.84 6.09 -4.82
C PHE A 60 -1.45 7.01 -5.89
N GLU A 61 -0.72 7.20 -7.00
CA GLU A 61 -1.28 7.82 -8.22
C GLU A 61 -2.32 6.93 -8.91
#